data_AF-A0A382W1Q6-F1
#
_entry.id   AF-A0A382W1Q6-F1
#
_cell.length_a   1.000
_cell.length_b   1.000
_cell.length_c   1.000
_cell.angle_alpha   90.00
_cell.angle_beta   90.00
_cell.angle_gamma   90.00
#
_symmetry.space_group_name_H-M   'P 1'
#
loop_
_entity.id
_entity.type
_entity.pdbx_description
1 polymer ?
#
loop_
_entity_poly.entity_id
_entity_poly.type
_entity_poly.pdbx_seq_one_letter_code
_entity_poly.pdbx_strand_id
1 'polypeptide(L)'
;ALSKTADISIQACNMNIFSEIHCGLLRQGPGSNEATRRAFSQISNVPKSASVLDLGYGPGIQTIELSQLLKESGGGITTVDLNEMYLKELRLKISVKK
;
A
#
# COMPACT_ATOMS: atom_id res chain seq x y z
N ALA A 1 -3.10 3.75 -37.06
CA ALA A 1 -3.62 4.80 -36.16
C ALA A 1 -4.71 4.16 -35.30
N LEU A 2 -4.39 3.94 -34.01
CA LEU A 2 -5.28 3.97 -32.84
C LEU A 2 -4.46 3.47 -31.63
N SER A 3 -3.77 4.42 -31.01
CA SER A 3 -3.50 4.57 -29.57
C SER A 3 -3.10 3.35 -28.73
N LYS A 4 -1.78 3.14 -28.60
CA LYS A 4 -1.15 2.62 -27.39
C LYS A 4 -1.26 3.67 -26.27
N THR A 5 -2.19 3.52 -25.32
CA THR A 5 -2.06 3.97 -23.92
C THR A 5 -3.37 3.68 -23.15
N ALA A 6 -3.21 3.14 -21.94
CA ALA A 6 -4.22 2.96 -20.88
C ALA A 6 -5.11 1.70 -20.92
N ASP A 7 -4.50 0.52 -20.98
CA ASP A 7 -5.07 -0.65 -20.29
C ASP A 7 -4.26 -0.88 -19.00
N ILE A 8 -4.56 -0.09 -17.96
CA ILE A 8 -4.22 -0.49 -16.60
C ILE A 8 -5.19 -1.63 -16.30
N SER A 9 -4.72 -2.84 -16.61
CA SER A 9 -5.41 -4.09 -16.39
C SER A 9 -6.00 -4.11 -14.99
N ILE A 10 -7.34 -4.07 -14.91
CA ILE A 10 -8.08 -4.53 -13.75
C ILE A 10 -7.77 -6.02 -13.68
N GLN A 11 -6.75 -6.37 -12.90
CA GLN A 11 -6.29 -7.75 -12.79
C GLN A 11 -7.35 -8.54 -12.02
N ALA A 12 -7.77 -9.65 -12.63
CA ALA A 12 -8.99 -10.40 -12.33
C ALA A 12 -9.21 -10.59 -10.82
N CYS A 13 -10.20 -9.88 -10.29
CA CYS A 13 -10.77 -10.18 -8.98
C CYS A 13 -11.33 -11.60 -8.99
N ASN A 14 -11.00 -12.37 -7.96
CA ASN A 14 -11.32 -13.78 -7.87
C ASN A 14 -12.84 -13.96 -7.96
N MET A 15 -13.35 -15.06 -8.52
CA MET A 15 -14.80 -15.31 -8.71
C MET A 15 -15.53 -15.65 -7.39
N ASN A 16 -15.23 -14.95 -6.30
CA ASN A 16 -15.96 -15.03 -5.04
C ASN A 16 -16.41 -13.65 -4.59
N ILE A 17 -17.55 -13.61 -3.89
CA ILE A 17 -18.23 -12.37 -3.50
C ILE A 17 -17.36 -11.46 -2.63
N PHE A 18 -16.46 -12.04 -1.83
CA PHE A 18 -15.54 -11.28 -1.00
C PHE A 18 -14.58 -10.45 -1.85
N SER A 19 -13.95 -11.08 -2.86
CA SER A 19 -13.04 -10.39 -3.76
C SER A 19 -13.76 -9.35 -4.60
N GLU A 20 -15.00 -9.60 -5.02
CA GLU A 20 -15.80 -8.66 -5.81
C GLU A 20 -16.07 -7.36 -5.04
N ILE A 21 -16.48 -7.47 -3.78
CA ILE A 21 -16.77 -6.30 -2.92
C ILE A 21 -15.50 -5.50 -2.61
N HIS A 22 -14.36 -6.18 -2.41
CA HIS A 22 -13.11 -5.54 -2.02
C HIS A 22 -12.22 -5.11 -3.21
N CYS A 23 -12.62 -5.45 -4.43
CA CYS A 23 -11.93 -5.13 -5.67
C CYS A 23 -11.88 -3.62 -5.90
N GLY A 24 -10.72 -3.09 -6.31
CA GLY A 24 -10.58 -1.68 -6.70
C GLY A 24 -10.71 -0.65 -5.56
N LEU A 25 -10.99 -1.08 -4.33
CA LEU A 25 -11.03 -0.17 -3.19
C LEU A 25 -9.62 0.28 -2.81
N LEU A 26 -9.47 1.55 -2.44
CA LEU A 26 -8.21 2.09 -1.92
C LEU A 26 -7.87 1.56 -0.51
N ARG A 27 -8.86 1.08 0.25
CA ARG A 27 -8.74 0.44 1.56
C ARG A 27 -9.74 -0.71 1.73
N GLN A 28 -9.37 -1.69 2.55
CA GLN A 28 -10.11 -2.95 2.73
C GLN A 28 -10.74 -3.00 4.13
N GLY A 29 -10.50 -1.95 4.91
CA GLY A 29 -11.11 -1.71 6.21
C GLY A 29 -11.17 -0.21 6.52
N PRO A 30 -11.82 0.15 7.63
CA PRO A 30 -11.89 1.53 8.09
C PRO A 30 -10.51 2.14 8.32
N GLY A 31 -10.37 3.42 8.01
CA GLY A 31 -9.14 4.16 8.26
C GLY A 31 -9.02 5.40 7.38
N SER A 32 -8.11 6.29 7.77
CA SER A 32 -7.78 7.50 7.02
C SER A 32 -6.31 7.85 7.18
N ASN A 33 -5.80 8.76 6.36
CA ASN A 33 -4.42 9.22 6.50
C ASN A 33 -4.21 9.96 7.83
N GLU A 34 -5.22 10.67 8.31
CA GLU A 34 -5.22 11.36 9.61
C GLU A 34 -5.08 10.36 10.76
N ALA A 35 -5.77 9.21 10.68
CA ALA A 35 -5.65 8.15 11.65
C ALA A 35 -4.23 7.54 11.65
N THR A 36 -3.64 7.30 10.46
CA THR A 36 -2.25 6.84 10.33
C THR A 36 -1.27 7.83 10.97
N ARG A 37 -1.38 9.13 10.66
CA ARG A 37 -0.51 10.18 11.24
C ARG A 37 -0.68 10.28 12.75
N ARG A 38 -1.91 10.22 13.25
CA ARG A 38 -2.20 10.26 14.70
C ARG A 38 -1.57 9.06 15.40
N ALA A 39 -1.69 7.85 14.84
CA ALA A 39 -1.07 6.66 15.44
C ALA A 39 0.46 6.77 15.46
N PHE A 40 1.06 7.22 14.35
CA PHE A 40 2.51 7.42 14.27
C PHE A 40 3.02 8.47 15.28
N SER A 41 2.27 9.56 15.50
CA SER A 41 2.68 10.60 16.45
C SER A 41 2.66 10.16 17.91
N GLN A 42 2.01 9.05 18.24
CA GLN A 42 2.06 8.46 19.60
C GLN A 42 3.34 7.67 19.85
N ILE A 43 4.13 7.35 18.81
CA ILE A 43 5.39 6.63 18.95
C ILE A 43 6.48 7.62 19.33
N SER A 44 6.96 7.54 20.57
CA SER A 44 8.12 8.31 21.01
C SER A 44 9.41 7.70 20.47
N ASN A 45 10.37 8.55 20.10
CA ASN A 45 11.72 8.15 19.69
C ASN A 45 11.79 7.13 18.54
N VAL A 46 11.10 7.41 17.43
CA VAL A 46 11.22 6.60 16.20
C VAL A 46 12.71 6.53 15.80
N PRO A 47 13.32 5.34 15.70
CA PRO A 47 14.73 5.21 15.35
C PRO A 47 15.05 5.82 13.99
N LYS A 48 16.25 6.39 13.84
CA LYS A 48 16.80 6.67 12.51
C LYS A 48 16.92 5.37 11.73
N SER A 49 16.54 5.40 10.45
CA SER A 49 16.54 4.23 9.57
C SER A 49 15.73 3.06 10.12
N ALA A 50 14.60 3.34 10.77
CA ALA A 50 13.67 2.32 11.27
C ALA A 50 13.28 1.34 10.15
N SER A 51 13.35 0.05 10.45
CA SER A 51 12.86 -1.03 9.58
C SER A 51 11.48 -1.46 10.06
N VAL A 52 10.44 -1.10 9.31
CA VAL A 52 9.05 -1.36 9.68
C VAL A 52 8.50 -2.54 8.89
N LEU A 53 7.73 -3.41 9.54
CA LEU A 53 6.99 -4.50 8.91
C LEU A 53 5.50 -4.17 8.93
N ASP A 54 4.88 -4.15 7.74
CA ASP A 54 3.44 -3.94 7.56
C ASP A 54 2.76 -5.27 7.20
N LEU A 55 1.89 -5.75 8.09
CA LEU A 55 1.18 -7.02 7.98
C LEU A 55 -0.23 -6.78 7.43
N GLY A 56 -0.58 -7.43 6.30
CA GLY A 56 -1.88 -7.21 5.65
C GLY A 56 -1.88 -5.90 4.86
N TYR A 57 -0.89 -5.76 3.98
CA TYR A 57 -0.64 -4.59 3.15
C TYR A 57 -1.87 -4.06 2.39
N GLY A 58 -2.69 -4.96 1.84
CA GLY A 58 -3.78 -4.57 0.95
C GLY A 58 -3.29 -3.76 -0.27
N PRO A 59 -4.10 -2.86 -0.84
CA PRO A 59 -3.75 -1.88 -1.87
C PRO A 59 -2.77 -0.81 -1.39
N GLY A 60 -2.60 -0.66 -0.08
CA GLY A 60 -1.45 0.01 0.53
C GLY A 60 -1.49 1.52 0.69
N ILE A 61 -2.64 2.19 0.60
CA ILE A 61 -2.70 3.66 0.77
C ILE A 61 -2.26 4.10 2.18
N GLN A 62 -2.57 3.32 3.21
CA GLN A 62 -2.10 3.53 4.59
C GLN A 62 -0.57 3.36 4.70
N THR A 63 -0.01 2.40 3.97
CA THR A 63 1.44 2.13 3.96
C THR A 63 2.20 3.23 3.24
N ILE A 64 1.62 3.81 2.18
CA ILE A 64 2.19 4.96 1.48
C ILE A 64 2.25 6.17 2.43
N GLU A 65 1.18 6.45 3.16
CA GLU A 65 1.18 7.51 4.18
C GLU A 65 2.24 7.26 5.25
N LEU A 66 2.34 6.02 5.77
CA LEU A 66 3.38 5.66 6.73
C LEU A 66 4.81 5.81 6.15
N SER A 67 5.01 5.45 4.88
CA SER A 67 6.29 5.60 4.20
C SER A 67 6.72 7.06 4.08
N GLN A 68 5.78 7.97 3.87
CA GLN A 68 6.05 9.41 3.83
C GLN A 68 6.54 9.92 5.19
N LEU A 69 5.94 9.46 6.29
CA LEU A 69 6.34 9.83 7.65
C LEU A 69 7.74 9.30 8.00
N LEU A 70 8.11 8.12 7.51
CA LEU A 70 9.44 7.53 7.73
C LEU A 70 10.53 8.13 6.84
N LYS A 71 10.17 8.87 5.79
CA LYS A 71 11.13 9.40 4.81
C LYS A 71 12.14 10.34 5.46
N GLU A 72 11.72 11.16 6.42
CA GLU A 72 12.58 12.11 7.13
C GLU A 72 13.64 11.41 7.99
N SER A 73 13.32 10.23 8.55
CA SER A 73 14.26 9.44 9.35
C SER A 73 15.10 8.47 8.51
N GLY A 74 14.88 8.41 7.18
CA GLY A 74 15.51 7.42 6.29
C GLY A 74 15.05 5.99 6.56
N GLY A 75 13.86 5.82 7.17
CA GLY A 75 13.27 4.51 7.44
C GLY A 75 12.69 3.83 6.21
N GLY A 76 12.50 2.53 6.30
CA GLY A 76 11.95 1.69 5.24
C GLY A 76 10.82 0.80 5.74
N ILE A 77 9.97 0.35 4.81
CA ILE A 77 8.86 -0.56 5.10
C ILE A 77 9.00 -1.82 4.25
N THR A 78 8.91 -2.98 4.89
CA THR A 78 8.66 -4.26 4.25
C THR A 78 7.19 -4.61 4.45
N THR A 79 6.50 -5.01 3.39
CA THR A 79 5.07 -5.31 3.45
C THR A 79 4.83 -6.78 3.14
N VAL A 80 3.84 -7.38 3.81
CA VAL A 80 3.41 -8.76 3.55
C VAL A 80 1.89 -8.80 3.43
N ASP A 81 1.41 -9.68 2.55
CA ASP A 81 -0.02 -9.93 2.37
C ASP A 81 -0.22 -11.37 1.88
N LEU A 82 -1.36 -11.95 2.21
CA LEU A 82 -1.76 -13.26 1.70
C LEU A 82 -2.25 -13.17 0.25
N ASN A 83 -2.80 -12.02 -0.14
CA ASN A 83 -3.23 -11.78 -1.50
C ASN A 83 -2.06 -11.30 -2.36
N GLU A 84 -1.54 -12.19 -3.20
CA GLU A 84 -0.43 -11.89 -4.09
C GLU A 84 -0.69 -10.72 -5.05
N MET A 85 -1.95 -10.44 -5.41
CA MET A 85 -2.25 -9.37 -6.36
C MET A 85 -1.78 -8.01 -5.84
N TYR A 86 -2.00 -7.74 -4.56
CA TYR A 86 -1.56 -6.52 -3.91
C TYR A 86 -0.03 -6.36 -3.91
N LEU A 87 0.70 -7.46 -3.68
CA LEU A 87 2.17 -7.44 -3.73
C LEU A 87 2.70 -7.27 -5.15
N LYS A 88 2.00 -7.82 -6.17
CA LYS A 88 2.32 -7.60 -7.59
C LYS A 88 2.10 -6.14 -7.98
N GLU A 89 0.96 -5.55 -7.59
CA GLU A 89 0.70 -4.13 -7.81
C GLU A 89 1.75 -3.23 -7.16
N LEU A 90 2.14 -3.52 -5.90
CA LEU A 90 3.17 -2.76 -5.21
C LEU A 90 4.49 -2.77 -5.98
N ARG A 91 4.93 -3.95 -6.44
CA ARG A 91 6.16 -4.08 -7.24
C ARG A 91 6.09 -3.23 -8.50
N LEU A 92 4.96 -3.24 -9.21
CA LEU A 92 4.75 -2.38 -10.38
C LEU A 92 4.81 -0.89 -10.02
N LYS A 93 4.12 -0.47 -8.95
CA LYS A 93 4.10 0.93 -8.47
C LYS A 93 5.50 1.44 -8.08
N ILE A 94 6.36 0.57 -7.53
CA ILE A 94 7.74 0.91 -7.16
C ILE A 94 8.67 0.91 -8.38
N SER A 95 8.53 -0.07 -9.29
CA SER A 95 9.36 -0.16 -10.49
C SER A 95 9.23 1.05 -11.42
N VAL A 96 8.06 1.70 -11.46
CA VAL A 96 7.83 2.92 -12.27
C VAL A 96 8.43 4.18 -11.62
N LYS A 97 8.77 4.15 -10.32
CA LYS A 97 9.33 5.29 -9.58
C LYS A 97 10.86 5.32 -9.52
N LYS A 98 11.55 4.34 -10.13
CA LYS A 98 13.01 4.35 -10.32
C LYS A 98 13.36 4.98 -11.66
#